data_AF-A0A383E651-F1
#
_entry.id   AF-A0A383E651-F1
#
_cell.length_a   1.000
_cell.length_b   1.000
_cell.length_c   1.000
_cell.angle_alpha   90.00
_cell.angle_beta   90.00
_cell.angle_gamma   90.00
#
_symmetry.space_group_name_H-M   'P 1'
#
loop_
_entity.id
_entity.type
_entity.pdbx_description
1 polymer ?
#
loop_
_entity_poly.entity_id
_entity_poly.type
_entity_poly.pdbx_seq_one_letter_code
_entity_poly.pdbx_strand_id
1 'polypeptide(L)'
;MDHGQILPLFPLGIVVFPDQALPLHIFEDRYKEMIADCCAEGEGEYEPFGLSFEHEGNVAPVGCAVQVMKVTRQYSNGTFDIVCRAVWRYRTLEVREHERSYLMAHVERLDDEEVGPVDPSIRLLVRERLGQLTDLAAQDMGSLGYGSHDDDPEQSLDALDVGDA
;
A
#
# COMPACT_ATOMS: atom_id res chain seq x y z
N MET A 1 -2.38 -23.83 11.50
CA MET A 1 -3.51 -23.37 10.68
C MET A 1 -3.39 -21.88 10.69
N ASP A 2 -3.16 -21.25 9.55
CA ASP A 2 -3.15 -19.80 9.48
C ASP A 2 -4.60 -19.35 9.75
N HIS A 3 -4.81 -18.73 10.91
CA HIS A 3 -6.13 -18.22 11.26
C HIS A 3 -6.23 -16.88 10.54
N GLY A 4 -6.96 -16.86 9.41
CA GLY A 4 -7.06 -15.66 8.60
C GLY A 4 -7.39 -14.42 9.46
N GLN A 5 -6.82 -13.28 9.09
CA GLN A 5 -6.94 -12.03 9.82
C GLN A 5 -8.19 -11.27 9.37
N ILE A 6 -8.77 -10.46 10.26
CA ILE A 6 -9.81 -9.50 9.87
C ILE A 6 -9.14 -8.15 9.60
N LEU A 7 -9.37 -7.57 8.42
CA LEU A 7 -8.90 -6.23 8.06
C LEU A 7 -10.08 -5.32 7.72
N PRO A 8 -10.04 -4.04 8.14
CA PRO A 8 -10.79 -2.97 7.47
C PRO A 8 -10.37 -2.88 6.00
N LEU A 9 -11.31 -2.65 5.10
CA LEU A 9 -11.04 -2.48 3.67
C LEU A 9 -11.28 -1.04 3.22
N PHE A 10 -10.32 -0.53 2.46
CA PHE A 10 -10.37 0.71 1.71
C PHE A 10 -10.35 0.38 0.21
N PRO A 11 -11.52 0.23 -0.43
CA PRO A 11 -11.61 0.00 -1.87
C PRO A 11 -11.24 1.28 -2.64
N LEU A 12 -10.34 1.18 -3.61
CA LEU A 12 -9.92 2.29 -4.48
C LEU A 12 -9.72 1.81 -5.90
N GLY A 13 -9.86 2.71 -6.88
CA GLY A 13 -9.52 2.45 -8.28
C GLY A 13 -8.02 2.34 -8.58
N ILE A 14 -7.19 1.98 -7.60
CA ILE A 14 -5.74 1.83 -7.73
C ILE A 14 -5.26 0.50 -7.16
N VAL A 15 -4.11 0.02 -7.65
CA VAL A 15 -3.38 -1.13 -7.11
C VAL A 15 -2.08 -0.61 -6.51
N VAL A 16 -1.72 -1.12 -5.34
CA VAL A 16 -0.40 -0.91 -4.74
C VAL A 16 0.31 -2.25 -4.56
N PHE A 17 1.62 -2.22 -4.74
CA PHE A 17 2.51 -3.35 -4.49
C PHE A 17 3.23 -3.16 -3.16
N PRO A 18 3.69 -4.26 -2.52
CA PRO A 18 4.51 -4.18 -1.33
C PRO A 18 5.64 -3.14 -1.47
N ASP A 19 5.93 -2.44 -0.38
CA ASP A 19 6.89 -1.35 -0.24
C ASP A 19 6.55 -0.02 -0.91
N GLN A 20 5.48 0.05 -1.72
CA GLN A 20 5.06 1.32 -2.30
C GLN A 20 4.46 2.26 -1.24
N ALA A 21 4.85 3.53 -1.31
CA ALA A 21 4.24 4.61 -0.55
C ALA A 21 3.00 5.13 -1.29
N LEU A 22 1.92 5.41 -0.55
CA LEU A 22 0.68 5.90 -1.09
C LEU A 22 0.15 7.09 -0.28
N PRO A 23 0.16 8.31 -0.84
CA PRO A 23 -0.54 9.44 -0.23
C PRO A 23 -2.06 9.31 -0.43
N LEU A 24 -2.83 9.54 0.64
CA LEU A 24 -4.29 9.50 0.61
C LEU A 24 -4.90 10.75 1.27
N HIS A 25 -5.92 11.32 0.63
CA HIS A 25 -6.78 12.33 1.23
C HIS A 25 -8.02 11.66 1.83
N ILE A 26 -8.20 11.77 3.14
CA ILE A 26 -9.31 11.16 3.87
C ILE A 26 -10.38 12.21 4.15
N PHE A 27 -11.49 12.14 3.41
CA PHE A 27 -12.56 13.12 3.49
C PHE A 27 -13.94 12.52 3.85
N GLU A 28 -14.21 11.26 3.50
CA GLU A 28 -15.46 10.58 3.84
C GLU A 28 -15.46 10.13 5.30
N ASP A 29 -16.58 10.35 6.00
CA ASP A 29 -16.68 10.08 7.44
C ASP A 29 -16.45 8.60 7.80
N ARG A 30 -16.90 7.66 6.96
CA ARG A 30 -16.64 6.23 7.16
C ARG A 30 -15.15 5.88 7.18
N TYR A 31 -14.34 6.57 6.37
CA TYR A 31 -12.89 6.32 6.34
C TYR A 31 -12.16 7.09 7.43
N LYS A 32 -12.70 8.23 7.90
CA LYS A 32 -12.20 8.86 9.12
C LYS A 32 -12.40 7.94 10.33
N GLU A 33 -13.58 7.33 10.45
CA GLU A 33 -13.86 6.30 11.47
C GLU A 33 -12.91 5.12 11.33
N MET A 34 -12.74 4.58 10.12
CA MET A 34 -11.83 3.46 9.86
C MET A 34 -10.38 3.75 10.29
N ILE A 35 -9.83 4.90 9.93
CA ILE A 35 -8.45 5.26 10.29
C ILE A 35 -8.32 5.52 11.80
N ALA A 36 -9.36 6.05 12.44
CA ALA A 36 -9.40 6.18 13.89
C ALA A 36 -9.44 4.80 14.58
N ASP A 37 -10.24 3.86 14.08
CA ASP A 37 -10.29 2.48 14.58
C ASP A 37 -8.98 1.72 14.36
N CYS A 38 -8.19 2.09 13.34
CA CYS A 38 -6.85 1.54 13.11
C CYS A 38 -5.79 2.14 14.05
N CYS A 39 -6.05 3.29 14.67
CA CYS A 39 -5.08 3.93 15.57
C CYS A 39 -5.06 3.19 16.91
N ALA A 40 -3.96 2.49 17.22
CA ALA A 40 -3.83 1.82 18.50
C ALA A 40 -3.90 2.83 19.65
N GLU A 41 -4.60 2.47 20.73
CA GLU A 41 -4.78 3.34 21.90
C GLU A 41 -3.43 3.72 22.52
N GLY A 42 -2.91 4.91 22.17
CA GLY A 42 -1.87 5.59 22.93
C GLY A 42 -0.45 5.62 22.35
N GLU A 43 -0.16 4.97 21.21
CA GLU A 43 1.23 4.86 20.72
C GLU A 43 1.50 5.52 19.36
N GLY A 44 0.49 6.07 18.69
CA GLY A 44 0.66 6.70 17.37
C GLY A 44 1.01 5.70 16.25
N GLU A 45 0.95 4.41 16.56
CA GLU A 45 1.04 3.31 15.61
C GLU A 45 -0.36 2.94 15.10
N TYR A 46 -0.44 2.65 13.81
CA TYR A 46 -1.68 2.23 13.17
C TYR A 46 -1.59 0.76 12.81
N GLU A 47 -2.62 0.01 13.17
CA GLU A 47 -2.83 -1.33 12.64
C GLU A 47 -3.06 -1.24 11.12
N PRO A 48 -2.60 -2.25 10.34
CA PRO A 48 -2.81 -2.26 8.90
C PRO A 48 -4.29 -2.34 8.53
N PHE A 49 -4.64 -1.72 7.41
CA PHE A 49 -5.91 -1.94 6.71
C PHE A 49 -5.67 -2.43 5.30
N GLY A 50 -6.65 -3.11 4.71
CA GLY A 50 -6.56 -3.65 3.36
C GLY A 50 -6.92 -2.62 2.29
N LEU A 51 -6.04 -2.42 1.32
CA LEU A 51 -6.34 -1.69 0.08
C LEU A 51 -6.64 -2.71 -1.01
N SER A 52 -7.89 -2.71 -1.48
CA SER A 52 -8.34 -3.53 -2.60
C SER A 52 -8.68 -2.66 -3.80
N PHE A 53 -8.33 -3.14 -4.99
CA PHE A 53 -8.80 -2.52 -6.22
C PHE A 53 -10.33 -2.61 -6.32
N GLU A 54 -10.98 -1.52 -6.69
CA GLU A 54 -12.41 -1.44 -6.92
C GLU A 54 -12.70 -0.89 -8.30
N HIS A 55 -13.62 -1.55 -9.00
CA HIS A 55 -14.13 -1.08 -10.27
C HIS A 55 -15.61 -1.45 -10.44
N GLU A 56 -16.44 -0.44 -10.73
CA GLU A 56 -17.89 -0.59 -10.95
C GLU A 56 -18.61 -1.31 -9.79
N GLY A 57 -18.21 -1.03 -8.56
CA GLY A 57 -18.75 -1.62 -7.33
C GLY A 57 -18.17 -3.01 -7.01
N ASN A 58 -17.25 -3.53 -7.81
CA ASN A 58 -16.65 -4.85 -7.58
C ASN A 58 -15.27 -4.68 -6.93
N VAL A 59 -15.12 -5.22 -5.72
CA VAL A 59 -13.85 -5.25 -4.99
C VAL A 59 -13.06 -6.49 -5.40
N ALA A 60 -11.81 -6.30 -5.83
CA ALA A 60 -10.93 -7.37 -6.21
C ALA A 60 -10.61 -8.29 -5.02
N PRO A 61 -10.52 -9.62 -5.24
CA PRO A 61 -10.29 -10.60 -4.17
C PRO A 61 -8.84 -10.61 -3.68
N VAL A 62 -7.94 -9.87 -4.34
CA VAL A 62 -6.54 -9.71 -3.92
C VAL A 62 -6.29 -8.24 -3.70
N GLY A 63 -5.70 -7.91 -2.56
CA GLY A 63 -5.31 -6.55 -2.20
C GLY A 63 -3.96 -6.55 -1.48
N CYS A 64 -3.60 -5.38 -0.97
CA CYS A 64 -2.40 -5.22 -0.16
C CYS A 64 -2.77 -4.56 1.16
N ALA A 65 -2.33 -5.15 2.28
CA ALA A 65 -2.38 -4.48 3.55
C ALA A 65 -1.44 -3.28 3.51
N VAL A 66 -1.91 -2.14 4.00
CA VAL A 66 -1.16 -0.89 4.06
C VAL A 66 -1.18 -0.38 5.51
N GLN A 67 -0.06 0.20 5.94
CA GLN A 67 0.08 0.80 7.25
C GLN A 67 0.21 2.31 7.11
N VAL A 68 -0.48 3.07 7.97
CA VAL A 68 -0.32 4.53 8.03
C VAL A 68 1.05 4.85 8.61
N MET A 69 1.86 5.58 7.84
CA MET A 69 3.19 6.01 8.27
C MET A 69 3.14 7.33 9.02
N LYS A 70 2.31 8.26 8.55
CA LYS A 70 2.12 9.59 9.17
C LYS A 70 0.87 10.28 8.64
N VAL A 71 0.29 11.12 9.48
CA VAL A 71 -0.63 12.18 9.07
C VAL A 71 0.21 13.38 8.62
N THR A 72 0.07 13.80 7.36
CA THR A 72 0.87 14.90 6.80
C THR A 72 0.19 16.25 6.96
N ARG A 73 -1.16 16.29 6.93
CA ARG A 73 -1.96 17.51 7.07
C ARG A 73 -3.27 17.21 7.76
N GLN A 74 -3.73 18.12 8.60
CA GLN A 74 -5.09 18.13 9.14
C GLN A 74 -5.75 19.46 8.75
N TYR A 75 -6.99 19.40 8.31
CA TYR A 75 -7.75 20.55 7.84
C TYR A 75 -8.81 20.95 8.87
N SER A 76 -9.20 22.22 8.88
CA SER A 76 -10.18 22.76 9.85
C SER A 76 -11.59 22.19 9.71
N ASN A 77 -11.90 21.58 8.56
CA ASN A 77 -13.15 20.86 8.29
C ASN A 77 -13.12 19.39 8.76
N GLY A 78 -12.04 18.95 9.40
CA GLY A 78 -11.87 17.58 9.91
C GLY A 78 -11.45 16.54 8.88
N THR A 79 -11.13 16.93 7.63
CA THR A 79 -10.43 16.04 6.70
C THR A 79 -8.92 16.05 6.97
N PHE A 80 -8.19 15.06 6.45
CA PHE A 80 -6.75 14.97 6.67
C PHE A 80 -6.05 14.18 5.57
N ASP A 81 -4.76 14.43 5.41
CA ASP A 81 -3.90 13.69 4.49
C ASP A 81 -3.02 12.71 5.28
N ILE A 82 -2.90 11.49 4.77
CA ILE A 82 -1.99 10.47 5.30
C ILE A 82 -1.04 9.99 4.22
N VAL A 83 0.10 9.46 4.65
CA VAL A 83 0.96 8.62 3.81
C VAL A 83 0.94 7.22 4.37
N CYS A 84 0.60 6.26 3.54
CA CYS A 84 0.64 4.84 3.86
C CYS A 84 1.81 4.15 3.18
N ARG A 85 2.23 2.99 3.69
CA ARG A 85 3.14 2.07 3.02
C ARG A 85 2.46 0.70 2.88
N ALA A 86 2.49 0.16 1.69
CA ALA A 86 2.06 -1.21 1.42
C ALA A 86 3.06 -2.21 2.03
N VAL A 87 2.54 -3.24 2.72
CA VAL A 87 3.38 -4.16 3.51
C VAL A 87 3.31 -5.60 3.02
N TRP A 88 2.11 -6.16 2.82
CA TRP A 88 1.95 -7.55 2.39
C TRP A 88 0.67 -7.73 1.60
N ARG A 89 0.65 -8.71 0.68
CA ARG A 89 -0.54 -9.03 -0.11
C ARG A 89 -1.46 -9.94 0.67
N TYR A 90 -2.74 -9.85 0.40
CA TYR A 90 -3.73 -10.74 0.96
C TYR A 90 -4.71 -11.24 -0.10
N ARG A 91 -5.34 -12.37 0.19
CA ARG A 91 -6.53 -12.85 -0.51
C ARG A 91 -7.73 -12.72 0.42
N THR A 92 -8.80 -12.10 -0.06
CA THR A 92 -10.08 -12.03 0.62
C THR A 92 -10.74 -13.41 0.61
N LEU A 93 -11.05 -13.92 1.80
CA LEU A 93 -11.82 -15.14 2.01
C LEU A 93 -13.32 -14.84 2.10
N GLU A 94 -13.68 -13.79 2.84
CA GLU A 94 -15.07 -13.38 3.08
C GLU A 94 -15.13 -11.87 3.32
N VAL A 95 -16.04 -11.17 2.65
CA VAL A 95 -16.36 -9.77 2.95
C VAL A 95 -17.50 -9.73 3.96
N ARG A 96 -17.34 -8.93 5.01
CA ARG A 96 -18.36 -8.69 6.03
C ARG A 96 -18.95 -7.30 5.85
N GLU A 97 -20.07 -7.28 5.16
CA GLU A 97 -20.85 -6.06 4.96
C GLU A 97 -21.66 -5.73 6.22
N HIS A 98 -21.87 -4.44 6.49
CA HIS A 98 -22.76 -3.91 7.53
C HIS A 98 -22.32 -4.11 9.00
N GLU A 99 -21.12 -4.60 9.29
CA GLU A 99 -20.59 -4.62 10.67
C GLU A 99 -20.12 -3.23 11.15
N ARG A 100 -19.65 -2.40 10.22
CA ARG A 100 -19.15 -1.03 10.43
C ARG A 100 -19.63 -0.12 9.30
N SER A 101 -19.32 1.17 9.39
CA SER A 101 -19.59 2.15 8.31
C SER A 101 -18.69 1.93 7.08
N TYR A 102 -17.62 1.15 7.23
CA TYR A 102 -16.67 0.72 6.22
C TYR A 102 -16.68 -0.81 6.08
N LEU A 103 -16.12 -1.32 4.97
CA LEU A 103 -16.06 -2.75 4.71
C LEU A 103 -15.03 -3.44 5.61
N MET A 104 -15.35 -4.65 6.04
CA MET A 104 -14.43 -5.53 6.75
C MET A 104 -14.25 -6.81 5.93
N ALA A 105 -13.10 -7.48 6.04
CA ALA A 105 -12.90 -8.77 5.39
C ALA A 105 -12.05 -9.72 6.22
N HIS A 106 -12.43 -11.00 6.18
CA HIS A 106 -11.56 -12.09 6.55
C HIS A 106 -10.59 -12.32 5.38
N VAL A 107 -9.30 -12.24 5.66
CA VAL A 107 -8.24 -12.38 4.66
C VAL A 107 -7.23 -13.44 5.07
N GLU A 108 -6.55 -14.02 4.09
CA GLU A 108 -5.34 -14.80 4.29
C GLU A 108 -4.15 -14.08 3.67
N ARG A 109 -2.97 -14.27 4.26
CA ARG A 109 -1.74 -13.69 3.72
C ARG A 109 -1.36 -14.38 2.42
N LEU A 110 -0.94 -13.60 1.43
CA LEU A 110 -0.48 -14.08 0.13
C LEU A 110 1.02 -13.81 -0.02
N ASP A 111 1.82 -14.74 0.49
CA ASP A 111 3.27 -14.71 0.39
C ASP A 111 3.77 -15.35 -0.91
N ASP A 112 4.95 -14.96 -1.37
CA ASP A 112 5.62 -15.63 -2.48
C ASP A 112 6.16 -16.98 -2.04
N GLU A 113 6.18 -17.95 -2.96
CA GLU A 113 6.83 -19.22 -2.70
C GLU A 113 8.34 -19.00 -2.54
N GLU A 114 8.95 -19.63 -1.52
CA GLU A 114 10.41 -19.67 -1.40
C GLU A 114 10.98 -20.44 -2.59
N VAL A 115 11.44 -19.69 -3.60
CA VAL A 115 12.13 -20.27 -4.74
C VAL A 115 13.57 -20.53 -4.34
N GLY A 116 14.07 -21.74 -4.63
CA GLY A 116 15.47 -22.10 -4.42
C GLY A 116 16.45 -21.21 -5.20
N PRO A 117 17.75 -21.54 -5.21
CA PRO A 117 18.77 -20.69 -5.83
C PRO A 117 18.40 -20.35 -7.29
N VAL A 118 18.23 -19.05 -7.55
CA VAL A 118 17.87 -18.52 -8.88
C VAL A 118 19.13 -18.50 -9.75
N ASP A 119 19.02 -19.03 -10.97
CA ASP A 119 20.08 -18.96 -11.96
C ASP A 119 20.45 -17.48 -12.25
N PRO A 120 21.72 -17.07 -12.12
CA PRO A 120 22.14 -15.68 -12.34
C PRO A 120 21.74 -15.11 -13.72
N SER A 121 21.62 -15.95 -14.75
CA SER A 121 21.18 -15.55 -16.09
C SER A 121 19.72 -15.13 -16.12
N ILE A 122 18.86 -15.78 -15.33
CA ILE A 122 17.45 -15.40 -15.19
C ILE A 122 17.34 -14.03 -14.53
N ARG A 123 18.15 -13.76 -13.50
CA ARG A 123 18.18 -12.45 -12.85
C ARG A 123 18.60 -11.33 -13.82
N LEU A 124 19.59 -11.59 -14.67
CA LEU A 124 20.02 -10.63 -15.69
C LEU A 124 18.92 -10.38 -16.71
N LEU A 125 18.26 -11.44 -17.19
CA LEU A 125 17.15 -11.34 -18.14
C LEU A 125 15.96 -10.56 -17.57
N VAL A 126 15.57 -10.82 -16.31
CA VAL A 126 14.49 -10.08 -15.65
C VAL A 126 14.84 -8.60 -15.55
N ARG A 127 16.08 -8.26 -15.17
CA ARG A 127 16.53 -6.86 -15.15
C ARG A 127 16.46 -6.20 -16.52
N GLU A 128 16.94 -6.87 -17.56
CA GLU A 128 16.90 -6.35 -18.93
C GLU A 128 15.45 -6.11 -19.39
N ARG A 129 14.56 -7.09 -19.18
CA ARG A 129 13.16 -7.00 -19.60
C ARG A 129 12.36 -5.99 -18.79
N LEU A 130 12.63 -5.87 -17.49
CA LEU A 130 12.02 -4.85 -16.65
C LEU A 130 12.44 -3.44 -17.10
N GLY A 131 13.73 -3.23 -17.41
CA GLY A 131 14.20 -1.95 -17.97
C GLY A 131 13.49 -1.58 -19.27
N GLN A 132 13.32 -2.55 -20.18
CA GLN A 132 12.57 -2.33 -21.41
C GLN A 132 11.10 -1.97 -21.13
N LEU A 133 10.45 -2.65 -20.20
CA LEU A 133 9.07 -2.34 -19.80
C LEU A 133 8.95 -0.93 -19.21
N THR A 134 9.89 -0.52 -18.35
CA THR A 134 9.87 0.81 -17.75
C THR A 134 10.13 1.91 -18.78
N ASP A 135 11.02 1.67 -19.75
CA ASP A 135 11.30 2.61 -20.84
C ASP A 135 10.06 2.80 -21.72
N LEU A 136 9.34 1.72 -22.06
CA LEU A 136 8.09 1.80 -22.81
C LEU A 136 7.02 2.53 -22.00
N ALA A 137 6.85 2.18 -20.72
CA ALA A 137 5.86 2.82 -19.86
C ALA A 137 6.13 4.33 -19.71
N ALA A 138 7.40 4.75 -19.61
CA ALA A 138 7.76 6.16 -19.56
C ALA A 138 7.43 6.91 -20.86
N GLN A 139 7.57 6.27 -22.02
CA GLN A 139 7.20 6.85 -23.31
C GLN A 139 5.68 7.11 -23.42
N ASP A 140 4.85 6.19 -22.91
CA ASP A 140 3.40 6.35 -22.87
C ASP A 140 2.93 7.32 -21.74
N MET A 141 3.55 7.27 -20.56
CA MET A 141 3.24 8.15 -19.43
C MET A 141 3.72 9.59 -19.63
N GLY A 142 4.66 9.86 -20.53
CA GLY A 142 4.98 11.21 -20.98
C GLY A 142 3.80 11.98 -21.59
N SER A 143 2.69 11.28 -21.91
CA SER A 143 1.42 11.84 -22.38
C SER A 143 0.37 12.05 -21.27
N LEU A 144 0.50 11.37 -20.13
CA LEU A 144 -0.46 11.40 -19.01
C LEU A 144 0.28 11.84 -17.74
N GLY A 145 0.37 13.16 -17.54
CA GLY A 145 1.20 13.82 -16.52
C GLY A 145 0.85 13.52 -15.06
N TYR A 146 1.24 12.35 -14.55
CA TYR A 146 1.55 12.16 -13.14
C TYR A 146 3.03 12.50 -12.93
N GLY A 147 3.27 13.58 -12.19
CA GLY A 147 4.55 14.27 -12.12
C GLY A 147 5.71 13.40 -11.62
N SER A 148 6.85 13.55 -12.29
CA SER A 148 8.18 13.19 -11.83
C SER A 148 8.39 13.63 -10.37
N HIS A 149 8.42 12.66 -9.45
CA HIS A 149 9.34 12.78 -8.33
C HIS A 149 10.56 11.96 -8.73
N ASP A 150 11.69 12.65 -8.82
CA ASP A 150 13.01 12.07 -8.95
C ASP A 150 13.27 11.17 -7.73
N ASP A 151 12.81 9.92 -7.78
CA ASP A 151 13.29 8.85 -6.89
C ASP A 151 14.63 8.38 -7.46
N ASP A 152 15.67 9.18 -7.19
CA ASP A 152 17.06 8.81 -7.38
C ASP A 152 17.47 7.87 -6.24
N PRO A 153 17.65 6.55 -6.47
CA PRO A 153 17.84 5.58 -5.40
C PRO A 153 19.20 5.70 -4.72
N GLU A 154 20.12 6.53 -5.22
CA GLU A 154 21.47 6.70 -4.68
C GLU A 154 21.57 7.80 -3.59
N GLN A 155 20.52 8.59 -3.31
CA GLN A 155 20.59 9.65 -2.28
C GLN A 155 20.08 9.23 -0.88
N SER A 156 19.67 7.97 -0.68
CA SER A 156 19.08 7.51 0.58
C SER A 156 20.06 6.83 1.55
N LEU A 157 21.33 6.67 1.18
CA LEU A 157 22.32 5.91 1.97
C LEU A 157 23.38 6.76 2.71
N ASP A 158 23.42 8.08 2.51
CA ASP A 158 24.45 8.95 3.11
C ASP A 158 24.01 9.71 4.38
N ALA A 159 22.84 9.40 4.96
CA ALA A 159 22.33 10.12 6.16
C ALA A 159 22.46 9.34 7.49
N LEU A 160 23.25 8.27 7.53
CA LEU A 160 23.61 7.58 8.78
C LEU A 160 25.12 7.67 9.03
N ASP A 161 25.64 8.90 9.09
CA ASP A 161 26.90 9.15 9.80
C ASP A 161 26.57 9.37 11.28
N VAL A 162 27.01 8.41 12.10
CA VAL A 162 26.94 8.46 13.56
C VAL A 162 28.06 9.40 14.01
N GLY A 163 27.72 10.67 14.16
CA GLY A 163 28.58 11.70 14.75
C GLY A 163 28.45 11.74 16.27
N ASP A 164 29.53 11.30 16.91
CA ASP A 164 29.91 11.35 18.34
C ASP A 164 29.47 12.60 19.13
N ALA A 165 29.00 12.38 20.36
CA ALA A 165 29.09 13.32 21.49
C ALA A 165 29.07 12.55 22.82
#